data_AF-A0A4V2NPX3-F1
#
_entry.id   AF-A0A4V2NPX3-F1
#
_cell.length_a   1.000
_cell.length_b   1.000
_cell.length_c   1.000
_cell.angle_alpha   90.00
_cell.angle_beta   90.00
_cell.angle_gamma   90.00
#
_symmetry.space_group_name_H-M   'P 1'
#
loop_
_entity.id
_entity.type
_entity.pdbx_description
1 polymer ?
#
loop_
_entity_poly.entity_id
_entity_poly.type
_entity_poly.pdbx_seq_one_letter_code
_entity_poly.pdbx_strand_id
1 'polypeptide(L)' 'HLVCIECGAVDEIQDDLLEDVEAIVERDWNFKIKDHRLTFHGICYRCQDKEESADEAD' A
#
# COMPACT_ATOMS: atom_id res chain seq x y z
N HIS A 1 1.56 0.28 4.53
CA HIS A 1 2.03 1.63 4.20
C HIS A 1 1.93 1.88 2.70
N LEU A 2 1.39 3.01 2.30
CA LEU A 2 1.40 3.52 0.93
C LEU A 2 2.40 4.67 0.86
N VAL A 3 3.49 4.50 0.14
CA VAL A 3 4.55 5.51 0.00
C VAL A 3 4.46 6.13 -1.39
N CYS A 4 4.23 7.43 -1.45
CA CYS A 4 4.26 8.19 -2.69
C CYS A 4 5.70 8.42 -3.14
N ILE A 5 6.07 8.00 -4.34
CA ILE A 5 7.43 8.18 -4.88
C ILE A 5 7.69 9.58 -5.41
N GLU A 6 6.65 10.38 -5.62
CA GLU A 6 6.79 11.75 -6.13
C GLU A 6 6.91 12.79 -5.03
N CYS A 7 6.00 12.75 -4.04
CA CYS A 7 5.95 13.75 -2.98
C CYS A 7 6.45 13.23 -1.62
N GLY A 8 6.78 11.93 -1.52
CA GLY A 8 7.25 11.32 -0.29
C GLY A 8 6.19 11.14 0.80
N ALA A 9 4.92 11.47 0.52
CA ALA A 9 3.82 11.27 1.44
C ALA A 9 3.66 9.78 1.78
N VAL A 10 3.30 9.50 3.04
CA VAL A 10 3.05 8.14 3.52
C VAL A 10 1.66 8.08 4.12
N ASP A 11 0.84 7.18 3.60
CA ASP A 11 -0.50 6.88 4.13
C ASP A 11 -0.52 5.46 4.74
N GLU A 12 -1.32 5.29 5.78
CA GLU A 12 -1.56 4.01 6.43
C GLU A 12 -2.80 3.33 5.85
N ILE A 13 -2.75 2.00 5.73
CA ILE A 13 -3.90 1.18 5.38
C ILE A 13 -4.51 0.76 6.72
N GLN A 14 -5.79 1.09 6.96
CA GLN A 14 -6.45 0.75 8.22
C GLN A 14 -7.00 -0.68 8.26
N ASP A 15 -7.21 -1.28 7.09
CA ASP A 15 -7.76 -2.63 6.98
C ASP A 15 -6.66 -3.70 7.08
N ASP A 16 -6.95 -4.77 7.81
CA ASP A 16 -6.13 -5.98 7.80
C ASP A 16 -6.43 -6.81 6.56
N LEU A 17 -5.63 -6.60 5.51
CA LEU A 17 -5.83 -7.21 4.19
C LEU A 17 -5.10 -8.55 4.03
N LEU A 18 -4.32 -9.00 5.02
CA LEU A 18 -3.43 -10.15 4.88
C LEU A 18 -3.85 -11.39 5.68
N GLU A 19 -4.93 -11.33 6.47
CA GLU A 19 -5.38 -12.43 7.33
C GLU A 19 -5.51 -13.78 6.60
N ASP A 20 -6.12 -13.80 5.41
CA ASP A 20 -6.27 -15.02 4.62
C ASP A 20 -4.91 -15.58 4.12
N VAL A 21 -3.97 -14.70 3.79
CA VAL A 21 -2.63 -15.08 3.35
C VAL A 21 -1.85 -15.68 4.51
N GLU A 22 -1.94 -15.08 5.70
CA GLU A 22 -1.32 -15.59 6.91
C GLU A 22 -1.82 -17.00 7.24
N ALA A 23 -3.14 -17.22 7.17
CA ALA A 23 -3.74 -18.52 7.44
C ALA A 23 -3.21 -19.63 6.50
N ILE A 24 -3.05 -19.32 5.22
CA ILE A 24 -2.48 -20.24 4.23
C ILE A 24 -1.01 -20.54 4.56
N VAL A 25 -0.22 -19.52 4.86
CA VAL A 25 1.22 -19.67 5.16
C VAL A 25 1.45 -20.49 6.42
N GLU A 26 0.73 -20.19 7.52
CA GLU A 26 0.88 -20.94 8.77
C GLU A 26 0.50 -22.41 8.59
N ARG A 27 -0.59 -22.68 7.84
CA ARG A 27 -1.08 -24.05 7.60
C ARG A 27 -0.16 -24.87 6.70
N ASP A 28 0.16 -24.37 5.51
CA ASP A 28 0.78 -25.19 4.47
C ASP A 28 2.31 -25.34 4.66
N TRP A 29 2.94 -24.41 5.38
CA TRP A 29 4.38 -24.45 5.67
C TRP A 29 4.70 -24.74 7.13
N ASN A 30 3.69 -25.02 7.98
CA ASN A 30 3.87 -25.21 9.43
C ASN A 30 4.72 -24.09 10.06
N PHE A 31 4.36 -22.86 9.70
CA PHE A 31 5.08 -21.65 10.09
C PHE A 31 4.29 -20.89 11.17
N LYS A 32 4.98 -20.10 12.01
CA LYS A 32 4.32 -19.20 12.95
C LYS A 32 4.70 -17.76 12.65
N ILE A 33 3.74 -16.98 12.16
CA ILE A 33 3.92 -15.57 11.86
C ILE A 33 3.96 -14.79 13.18
N LYS A 34 4.89 -13.84 13.26
CA LYS A 34 5.10 -12.96 14.42
C LYS A 34 4.98 -11.48 14.09
N ASP A 35 5.17 -11.15 12.82
CA ASP A 35 5.10 -9.81 12.28
C ASP A 35 4.92 -9.91 10.76
N HIS A 36 4.24 -8.94 10.17
CA HIS A 36 4.17 -8.75 8.72
C HIS A 36 4.37 -7.27 8.41
N ARG A 37 5.14 -6.96 7.37
CA ARG A 37 5.33 -5.59 6.92
C ARG A 37 4.99 -5.46 5.45
N LEU A 38 3.86 -4.81 5.17
CA LEU A 38 3.42 -4.50 3.80
C LEU A 38 3.64 -3.02 3.49
N THR A 39 4.39 -2.76 2.42
CA THR A 39 4.65 -1.40 1.92
C THR A 39 4.50 -1.37 0.41
N PHE A 40 3.60 -0.53 -0.08
CA PHE A 40 3.41 -0.25 -1.49
C PHE A 40 4.09 1.08 -1.84
N HIS A 41 4.71 1.14 -3.01
CA HIS A 41 5.31 2.35 -3.55
C HIS A 41 4.55 2.70 -4.83
N GLY A 42 4.05 3.93 -4.91
CA GLY A 42 3.22 4.37 -6.03
C GLY A 42 3.04 5.88 -6.06
N ILE A 43 2.00 6.37 -6.72
CA ILE A 43 1.63 7.78 -6.78
C ILE A 43 0.35 7.96 -5.96
N CYS A 44 0.34 8.91 -5.02
CA CYS A 44 -0.83 9.16 -4.18
C CYS A 44 -1.89 10.00 -4.92
N TYR A 45 -3.14 9.96 -4.45
CA TYR A 45 -4.25 10.73 -5.03
C TYR A 45 -3.91 12.22 -5.18
N ARG A 46 -3.24 12.82 -4.19
CA ARG A 46 -2.82 14.24 -4.23
C ARG A 46 -1.90 14.58 -5.40
N CYS A 47 -1.11 13.61 -5.86
CA CYS A 47 -0.24 13.78 -7.02
C CYS A 47 -0.99 13.49 -8.31
N GLN A 48 -1.83 12.45 -8.33
CA GLN A 48 -2.70 12.14 -9.47
C GLN A 48 -3.62 13.32 -9.82
N ASP A 49 -4.29 13.90 -8.82
CA ASP A 49 -5.18 15.06 -8.99
C ASP A 49 -4.44 16.31 -9.50
N LYS A 50 -3.13 16.44 -9.18
CA LYS A 50 -2.30 17.56 -9.67
C LYS A 50 -1.93 17.41 -11.15
N GLU A 51 -1.73 16.18 -11.61
CA GLU A 51 -1.49 15.94 -13.04
C GLU A 51 -2.77 16.17 -13.84
N GLU A 52 -3.91 15.66 -13.37
CA GLU A 52 -5.21 15.83 -14.04
C GLU A 52 -5.62 17.32 -14.17
N SER A 53 -5.37 18.13 -13.14
CA SER A 53 -5.68 19.57 -13.19
C SER A 53 -4.70 20.40 -14.03
N ALA A 54 -3.52 19.87 -14.37
CA ALA A 54 -2.58 20.53 -15.28
C ALA A 54 -2.93 20.28 -16.76
N ASP A 55 -3.47 19.09 -17.07
CA ASP A 55 -3.85 18.70 -18.43
C ASP A 55 -5.16 19.37 -18.93
N GLU A 56 -6.01 19.85 -18.03
CA GLU A 56 -7.26 20.57 -18.39
C GLU A 56 -7.08 22.08 -18.61
N ALA A 57 -5.90 22.62 -18.29
CA ALA A 57 -5.58 24.05 -18.39
C ALA A 57 -4.81 24.44 -19.68
N ASP A 58 -4.52 23.46 -20.55
CA ASP A 58 -3.91 23.61 -21.88
C ASP A 58 -4.96 23.31 -22.98
#